data_AF-A0A0C9TLC0-F1
#
_entry.id   AF-A0A0C9TLC0-F1
#
_cell.length_a   1.000
_cell.length_b   1.000
_cell.length_c   1.000
_cell.angle_alpha   90.00
_cell.angle_beta   90.00
_cell.angle_gamma   90.00
#
_symmetry.space_group_name_H-M   'P 1'
#
loop_
_entity.id
_entity.type
_entity.pdbx_description
1 polymer ?
#
loop_
_entity_poly.entity_id
_entity_poly.type
_entity_poly.pdbx_seq_one_letter_code
_entity_poly.pdbx_strand_id
1 'polypeptide(L)'
;TVCTLETFMLAMVLFPEAQKKAQQELDDVLYGSRLPEFEDKDQLLYTVAVYKEILRWHPLLPTAIAHATTQDDIIDGYFIPRGSIVFGNAWSLLRNEADFGPDTDQFIPDCFLQPGVRDPASTGAFGFGRRICPGRDMAENSLFIAVASILQNFDMSGPADQHGNPLPFEYDWTSGFFSSVINHYKHPTKFKCTIRPRSKQAGERILAG
;
A
#
# COMPACT_ATOMS: atom_id res chain seq x y z
N THR A 1 -5.25 0.26 -7.68
CA THR A 1 -5.84 1.14 -6.65
C THR A 1 -6.68 0.36 -5.66
N VAL A 2 -7.80 -0.28 -6.04
CA VAL A 2 -8.69 -0.95 -5.07
C VAL A 2 -7.97 -2.01 -4.22
N CYS A 3 -7.27 -2.98 -4.81
CA CYS A 3 -6.54 -4.01 -4.06
C CYS A 3 -5.42 -3.44 -3.16
N THR A 4 -4.81 -2.34 -3.60
CA THR A 4 -3.82 -1.60 -2.81
C THR A 4 -4.48 -0.90 -1.61
N LEU A 5 -5.69 -0.35 -1.77
CA LEU A 5 -6.47 0.20 -0.65
C LEU A 5 -6.95 -0.89 0.31
N GLU A 6 -7.20 -2.11 -0.16
CA GLU A 6 -7.49 -3.25 0.71
C GLU A 6 -6.26 -3.65 1.53
N THR A 7 -5.08 -3.64 0.91
CA THR A 7 -3.79 -3.84 1.61
C THR A 7 -3.55 -2.74 2.64
N PHE A 8 -3.85 -1.48 2.31
CA PHE A 8 -3.84 -0.36 3.27
C PHE A 8 -4.75 -0.62 4.46
N MET A 9 -6.02 -0.97 4.22
CA MET A 9 -6.97 -1.24 5.31
C MET A 9 -6.46 -2.39 6.21
N LEU A 10 -5.91 -3.45 5.63
CA LEU A 10 -5.25 -4.52 6.38
C LEU A 10 -4.09 -3.97 7.22
N ALA A 11 -3.20 -3.18 6.64
CA ALA A 11 -2.05 -2.61 7.33
C ALA A 11 -2.48 -1.72 8.50
N MET A 12 -3.54 -0.92 8.35
CA MET A 12 -4.03 -0.07 9.45
C MET A 12 -4.62 -0.88 10.61
N VAL A 13 -5.18 -2.06 10.32
CA VAL A 13 -5.65 -3.01 11.35
C VAL A 13 -4.46 -3.69 12.05
N LEU A 14 -3.44 -4.11 11.30
CA LEU A 14 -2.28 -4.83 11.84
C LEU A 14 -1.28 -3.91 12.57
N PHE A 15 -1.16 -2.66 12.13
CA PHE A 15 -0.19 -1.68 12.61
C PHE A 15 -0.90 -0.41 13.12
N PRO A 16 -1.68 -0.51 14.23
CA PRO A 16 -2.48 0.60 14.73
C PRO A 16 -1.65 1.82 15.13
N GLU A 17 -0.37 1.64 15.47
CA GLU A 17 0.52 2.77 15.79
C GLU A 17 0.86 3.61 14.54
N ALA A 18 1.03 2.98 13.37
CA ALA A 18 1.19 3.71 12.11
C ALA A 18 -0.08 4.48 11.75
N GLN A 19 -1.26 3.87 11.95
CA GLN A 19 -2.54 4.55 11.76
C GLN A 19 -2.67 5.80 12.65
N LYS A 20 -2.43 5.67 13.95
CA LYS A 20 -2.49 6.79 14.90
C LYS A 20 -1.49 7.89 14.56
N LYS A 21 -0.28 7.53 14.14
CA LYS A 21 0.76 8.50 13.78
C LYS A 21 0.39 9.30 12.52
N ALA A 22 -0.15 8.66 11.50
CA ALA A 22 -0.65 9.36 10.31
C ALA A 22 -1.88 10.22 10.62
N GLN A 23 -2.77 9.73 11.48
CA GLN A 23 -3.91 10.49 11.99
C GLN A 23 -3.49 11.75 12.76
N GLN A 24 -2.45 11.67 13.59
CA GLN A 24 -1.90 12.82 14.30
C GLN A 24 -1.32 13.85 13.33
N GLU A 25 -0.56 13.42 12.33
CA GLU A 25 -0.04 14.31 11.29
C GLU A 25 -1.18 15.04 10.55
N LEU A 26 -2.25 14.33 10.19
CA LEU A 26 -3.42 14.90 9.55
C LEU A 26 -4.12 15.93 10.46
N ASP A 27 -4.24 15.63 11.75
CA ASP A 27 -4.84 16.56 12.71
C ASP A 27 -4.01 17.84 12.85
N ASP A 28 -2.68 17.72 12.85
CA ASP A 28 -1.74 18.84 12.97
C ASP A 28 -1.75 19.73 11.71
N VAL A 29 -1.82 19.15 10.51
CA VAL A 29 -1.79 19.90 9.23
C VAL A 29 -3.17 20.46 8.85
N LEU A 30 -4.24 19.70 9.10
CA LEU A 30 -5.61 20.05 8.69
C LEU A 30 -6.43 20.69 9.81
N TYR A 31 -5.84 20.83 11.00
CA TYR A 31 -6.45 21.36 12.21
C TYR A 31 -7.76 20.64 12.59
N GLY A 32 -7.85 19.35 12.26
CA GLY A 32 -9.04 18.51 12.42
C GLY A 32 -10.28 18.97 11.64
N SER A 33 -10.19 20.03 10.84
CA SER A 33 -11.35 20.83 10.43
C SER A 33 -11.85 20.53 9.01
N ARG A 34 -10.96 20.16 8.09
CA ARG A 34 -11.27 19.94 6.66
C ARG A 34 -10.81 18.57 6.14
N LEU A 35 -11.24 18.22 4.93
CA LEU A 35 -10.70 17.09 4.18
C LEU A 35 -9.31 17.45 3.60
N PRO A 36 -8.44 16.44 3.41
CA PRO A 36 -7.18 16.64 2.69
C PRO A 36 -7.45 17.01 1.23
N GLU A 37 -6.59 17.86 0.69
CA GLU A 37 -6.52 18.23 -0.73
C GLU A 37 -5.16 17.81 -1.30
N PHE A 38 -4.98 17.88 -2.63
CA PHE A 38 -3.72 17.45 -3.26
C PHE A 38 -2.54 18.34 -2.86
N GLU A 39 -2.82 19.61 -2.57
CA GLU A 39 -1.88 20.65 -2.14
C GLU A 39 -1.29 20.38 -0.76
N ASP A 40 -1.93 19.52 0.06
CA ASP A 40 -1.43 19.15 1.38
C ASP A 40 -0.32 18.09 1.34
N LYS A 41 -0.12 17.44 0.18
CA LYS A 41 0.77 16.27 0.05
C LYS A 41 2.19 16.52 0.57
N ASP A 42 2.74 17.70 0.32
CA ASP A 42 4.10 18.06 0.72
C ASP A 42 4.25 18.30 2.24
N GLN A 43 3.13 18.49 2.96
CA GLN A 43 3.10 18.63 4.42
C GLN A 43 2.76 17.32 5.14
N LEU A 44 2.14 16.37 4.43
CA LEU A 44 1.69 15.07 4.96
C LEU A 44 2.72 13.96 4.70
N LEU A 45 3.96 14.16 5.16
CA LEU A 45 5.10 13.32 4.83
C LEU A 45 4.95 11.87 5.32
N TYR A 46 4.40 11.66 6.52
CA TYR A 46 4.15 10.34 7.08
C TYR A 46 2.98 9.64 6.37
N THR A 47 1.94 10.37 5.99
CA THR A 47 0.84 9.84 5.18
C THR A 47 1.34 9.41 3.80
N VAL A 48 2.25 10.18 3.20
CA VAL A 48 2.97 9.80 1.97
C VAL A 48 3.80 8.53 2.21
N ALA A 49 4.54 8.48 3.31
CA ALA A 49 5.32 7.31 3.71
C ALA A 49 4.45 6.05 3.88
N VAL A 50 3.25 6.18 4.43
CA VAL A 50 2.29 5.07 4.60
C VAL A 50 1.90 4.48 3.24
N TYR A 51 1.47 5.29 2.26
CA TYR A 51 1.08 4.71 0.96
C TYR A 51 2.29 4.16 0.19
N LYS A 52 3.48 4.75 0.34
CA LYS A 52 4.72 4.19 -0.22
C LYS A 52 5.03 2.83 0.39
N GLU A 53 4.89 2.70 1.70
CA GLU A 53 5.12 1.43 2.39
C GLU A 53 4.11 0.37 1.99
N ILE A 54 2.86 0.73 1.70
CA ILE A 54 1.88 -0.22 1.15
C ILE A 54 2.34 -0.77 -0.20
N LEU A 55 2.83 0.10 -1.09
CA LEU A 55 3.33 -0.29 -2.42
C LEU A 55 4.58 -1.18 -2.32
N ARG A 56 5.42 -0.96 -1.31
CA ARG A 56 6.64 -1.73 -1.05
C ARG A 56 6.36 -3.06 -0.38
N TRP A 57 5.63 -3.03 0.74
CA TRP A 57 5.38 -4.16 1.64
C TRP A 57 4.61 -5.26 0.91
N HIS A 58 3.57 -4.91 0.15
CA HIS A 58 2.80 -5.89 -0.61
C HIS A 58 2.41 -5.37 -2.01
N PRO A 59 3.29 -5.51 -3.01
CA PRO A 59 3.01 -5.03 -4.36
C PRO A 59 1.86 -5.82 -5.02
N LEU A 60 1.06 -5.12 -5.83
CA LEU A 60 -0.08 -5.71 -6.55
C LEU A 60 0.32 -6.84 -7.51
N LEU A 61 1.49 -6.69 -8.16
CA LEU A 61 2.04 -7.65 -9.11
C LEU A 61 3.45 -8.07 -8.65
N PRO A 62 3.57 -9.03 -7.71
CA PRO A 62 4.86 -9.46 -7.16
C PRO A 62 5.87 -9.94 -8.21
N THR A 63 5.39 -10.50 -9.33
CA THR A 63 6.21 -11.00 -10.44
C THR A 63 6.14 -10.14 -11.71
N ALA A 64 5.64 -8.90 -11.56
CA ALA A 64 5.39 -7.98 -12.67
C ALA A 64 4.55 -8.62 -13.79
N ILE A 65 4.62 -8.06 -15.00
CA ILE A 65 3.98 -8.61 -16.19
C ILE A 65 5.03 -9.36 -17.01
N ALA A 66 4.71 -10.57 -17.45
CA ALA A 66 5.59 -11.36 -18.31
C ALA A 66 5.93 -10.60 -19.60
N HIS A 67 7.22 -10.53 -19.93
CA HIS A 67 7.74 -10.02 -21.19
C HIS A 67 8.30 -11.16 -22.03
N ALA A 68 8.45 -10.94 -23.34
CA ALA A 68 9.12 -11.88 -24.24
C ALA A 68 10.28 -11.19 -24.97
N THR A 69 11.43 -11.87 -25.08
CA THR A 69 12.57 -11.37 -25.85
C THR A 69 12.23 -11.36 -27.35
N THR A 70 12.58 -10.28 -28.05
CA THR A 70 12.30 -10.13 -29.49
C THR A 70 13.42 -10.68 -30.38
N GLN A 71 14.59 -10.90 -29.81
CA GLN A 71 15.80 -11.44 -30.42
C GLN A 71 16.62 -12.18 -29.36
N ASP A 72 17.63 -12.91 -29.80
CA ASP A 72 18.61 -13.50 -28.89
C ASP A 72 19.40 -12.41 -28.17
N ASP A 73 19.75 -12.65 -26.90
CA ASP A 73 20.48 -11.70 -26.07
C ASP A 73 21.46 -12.40 -25.12
N ILE A 74 22.38 -11.64 -24.53
CA ILE A 74 23.28 -12.11 -23.46
C ILE A 74 23.21 -11.14 -22.29
N ILE A 75 22.71 -11.62 -21.14
CA ILE A 75 22.63 -10.83 -19.91
C ILE A 75 23.51 -11.50 -18.85
N ASP A 76 24.44 -10.75 -18.26
CA ASP A 76 25.38 -11.23 -17.24
C ASP A 76 26.12 -12.53 -17.63
N GLY A 77 26.41 -12.68 -18.92
CA GLY A 77 27.09 -13.86 -19.50
C GLY A 77 26.15 -15.04 -19.83
N TYR A 78 24.85 -14.94 -19.56
CA TYR A 78 23.85 -15.96 -19.88
C TYR A 78 23.19 -15.68 -21.23
N PHE A 79 23.20 -16.67 -22.12
CA PHE A 79 22.48 -16.61 -23.39
C PHE A 79 20.97 -16.76 -23.15
N ILE A 80 20.20 -15.78 -23.63
CA ILE A 80 18.74 -15.75 -23.57
C ILE A 80 18.21 -15.83 -25.00
N PRO A 81 17.62 -16.97 -25.40
CA PRO A 81 17.04 -17.12 -26.72
C PRO A 81 15.91 -16.12 -27.01
N ARG A 82 15.70 -15.82 -28.29
CA ARG A 82 14.51 -15.14 -28.79
C ARG A 82 13.24 -15.91 -28.37
N GLY A 83 12.23 -15.17 -27.91
CA GLY A 83 10.96 -15.73 -27.47
C GLY A 83 10.95 -16.24 -26.03
N SER A 84 12.07 -16.14 -25.29
CA SER A 84 12.11 -16.43 -23.86
C SER A 84 11.15 -15.52 -23.09
N ILE A 85 10.37 -16.13 -22.19
CA ILE A 85 9.50 -15.40 -21.25
C ILE A 85 10.32 -14.96 -20.05
N VAL A 86 10.25 -13.66 -19.72
CA VAL A 86 10.99 -13.03 -18.63
C VAL A 86 9.99 -12.38 -17.68
N PHE A 87 10.14 -12.68 -16.39
CA PHE A 87 9.38 -12.07 -15.30
C PHE A 87 10.26 -11.11 -14.50
N GLY A 88 9.73 -9.95 -14.17
CA GLY A 88 10.39 -9.02 -13.25
C GLY A 88 10.03 -9.38 -11.81
N ASN A 89 11.02 -9.73 -11.00
CA ASN A 89 10.77 -10.07 -9.59
C ASN A 89 10.62 -8.82 -8.72
N ALA A 90 9.48 -8.13 -8.86
CA ALA A 90 9.17 -6.94 -8.08
C ALA A 90 9.14 -7.21 -6.56
N TRP A 91 8.72 -8.41 -6.15
CA TRP A 91 8.73 -8.83 -4.75
C TRP A 91 10.11 -8.75 -4.11
N SER A 92 11.11 -9.34 -4.77
CA SER A 92 12.50 -9.30 -4.29
C SER A 92 13.10 -7.91 -4.39
N LEU A 93 12.82 -7.16 -5.46
CA LEU A 93 13.32 -5.78 -5.61
C LEU A 93 12.81 -4.87 -4.50
N LEU A 94 11.52 -4.95 -4.16
CA LEU A 94 10.89 -4.15 -3.10
C LEU A 94 11.23 -4.63 -1.67
N ARG A 95 12.03 -5.69 -1.54
CA ARG A 95 12.55 -6.22 -0.28
C ARG A 95 14.06 -6.14 -0.15
N ASN A 96 14.73 -5.52 -1.11
CA ASN A 96 16.17 -5.34 -1.07
C ASN A 96 16.56 -4.39 0.09
N GLU A 97 17.24 -4.93 1.10
CA GLU A 97 17.64 -4.15 2.29
C GLU A 97 18.57 -2.98 1.94
N ALA A 98 19.33 -3.10 0.85
CA ALA A 98 20.19 -2.01 0.38
C ALA A 98 19.39 -0.78 -0.09
N ASP A 99 18.14 -0.97 -0.53
CA ASP A 99 17.28 0.08 -1.05
C ASP A 99 16.29 0.61 0.01
N PHE A 100 15.90 -0.23 0.97
CA PHE A 100 14.80 0.04 1.92
C PHE A 100 15.18 -0.08 3.40
N GLY A 101 16.42 -0.45 3.72
CA GLY A 101 16.86 -0.72 5.09
C GLY A 101 16.55 -2.16 5.55
N PRO A 102 16.91 -2.51 6.80
CA PRO A 102 16.66 -3.85 7.35
C PRO A 102 15.16 -4.12 7.55
N ASP A 103 14.82 -5.37 7.86
CA ASP A 103 13.47 -5.79 8.25
C ASP A 103 12.38 -5.53 7.20
N THR A 104 12.71 -5.69 5.91
CA THR A 104 11.80 -5.39 4.79
C THR A 104 10.53 -6.25 4.73
N ASP A 105 10.44 -7.30 5.54
CA ASP A 105 9.21 -8.08 5.71
C ASP A 105 8.19 -7.42 6.66
N GLN A 106 8.64 -6.47 7.49
CA GLN A 106 7.79 -5.66 8.35
C GLN A 106 7.20 -4.47 7.59
N PHE A 107 6.10 -3.93 8.12
CA PHE A 107 5.49 -2.68 7.63
C PHE A 107 6.00 -1.51 8.48
N ILE A 108 6.95 -0.74 7.95
CA ILE A 108 7.64 0.34 8.66
C ILE A 108 7.62 1.62 7.80
N PRO A 109 6.53 2.42 7.80
CA PRO A 109 6.46 3.65 7.02
C PRO A 109 7.59 4.64 7.34
N ASP A 110 8.04 4.67 8.58
CA ASP A 110 9.12 5.53 9.07
C ASP A 110 10.42 5.46 8.24
N CYS A 111 10.67 4.35 7.52
CA CYS A 111 11.83 4.23 6.64
C CYS A 111 11.84 5.31 5.55
N PHE A 112 10.69 5.68 4.99
CA PHE A 112 10.58 6.69 3.93
C PHE A 112 10.76 8.13 4.40
N LEU A 113 10.90 8.35 5.71
CA LEU A 113 11.33 9.65 6.25
C LEU A 113 12.86 9.80 6.24
N GLN A 114 13.60 8.71 6.06
CA GLN A 114 15.06 8.72 6.03
C GLN A 114 15.59 9.06 4.63
N PRO A 115 16.69 9.83 4.54
CA PRO A 115 17.33 10.09 3.26
C PRO A 115 17.89 8.78 2.66
N GLY A 116 17.84 8.67 1.33
CA GLY A 116 18.46 7.57 0.60
C GLY A 116 17.59 6.33 0.39
N VAL A 117 16.42 6.24 1.04
CA VAL A 117 15.46 5.17 0.76
C VAL A 117 14.87 5.35 -0.64
N ARG A 118 14.88 4.29 -1.44
CA ARG A 118 14.38 4.34 -2.82
C ARG A 118 12.86 4.50 -2.88
N ASP A 119 12.38 5.12 -3.95
CA ASP A 119 10.94 5.20 -4.19
C ASP A 119 10.41 3.85 -4.76
N PRO A 120 9.46 3.17 -4.08
CA PRO A 120 8.91 1.91 -4.54
C PRO A 120 8.21 2.05 -5.90
N ALA A 121 7.67 3.22 -6.23
CA ALA A 121 7.04 3.49 -7.52
C ALA A 121 8.02 3.37 -8.69
N SER A 122 9.30 3.70 -8.44
CA SER A 122 10.40 3.60 -9.41
C SER A 122 11.21 2.29 -9.30
N THR A 123 11.03 1.54 -8.22
CA THR A 123 11.84 0.35 -7.90
C THR A 123 11.14 -0.96 -8.26
N GLY A 124 9.81 -0.98 -8.39
CA GLY A 124 9.11 -2.16 -8.88
C GLY A 124 7.60 -2.17 -8.72
N ALA A 125 7.01 -1.29 -7.91
CA ALA A 125 5.57 -1.31 -7.64
C ALA A 125 4.72 -1.04 -8.89
N PHE A 126 5.27 -0.34 -9.88
CA PHE A 126 4.63 -0.02 -11.16
C PHE A 126 5.33 -0.64 -12.38
N GLY A 127 6.25 -1.59 -12.17
CA GLY A 127 7.05 -2.17 -13.24
C GLY A 127 8.19 -1.25 -13.71
N PHE A 128 8.70 -1.48 -14.93
CA PHE A 128 10.02 -1.00 -15.33
C PHE A 128 10.08 -0.54 -16.80
N GLY A 129 11.01 0.38 -17.07
CA GLY A 129 11.44 0.76 -18.42
C GLY A 129 10.28 1.20 -19.34
N ARG A 130 10.33 0.80 -20.61
CA ARG A 130 9.36 1.19 -21.66
C ARG A 130 7.91 0.74 -21.39
N ARG A 131 7.70 -0.21 -20.46
CA ARG A 131 6.38 -0.77 -20.11
C ARG A 131 6.00 -0.48 -18.65
N ILE A 132 6.66 0.49 -18.03
CA ILE A 132 6.25 1.00 -16.73
C ILE A 132 4.79 1.46 -16.79
N CYS A 133 4.04 1.23 -15.71
CA CYS A 133 2.60 1.47 -15.66
C CYS A 133 2.28 2.92 -16.10
N PRO A 134 1.51 3.10 -17.19
CA PRO A 134 1.17 4.44 -17.66
C PRO A 134 0.21 5.17 -16.70
N GLY A 135 -0.46 4.43 -15.80
CA GLY A 135 -1.38 4.99 -14.80
C GLY A 135 -0.75 5.28 -13.45
N ARG A 136 0.59 5.17 -13.29
CA ARG A 136 1.26 5.30 -11.99
C ARG A 136 0.97 6.63 -11.29
N ASP A 137 1.04 7.75 -12.01
CA ASP A 137 0.89 9.09 -11.43
C ASP A 137 -0.56 9.29 -10.94
N MET A 138 -1.54 8.84 -11.74
CA MET A 138 -2.95 8.82 -11.33
C MET A 138 -3.17 7.90 -10.13
N ALA A 139 -2.53 6.73 -10.11
CA ALA A 139 -2.66 5.77 -9.02
C ALA A 139 -2.07 6.31 -7.71
N GLU A 140 -0.90 6.94 -7.75
CA GLU A 140 -0.29 7.57 -6.58
C GLU A 140 -1.12 8.71 -6.03
N ASN A 141 -1.64 9.59 -6.89
CA ASN A 141 -2.53 10.67 -6.46
C ASN A 141 -3.83 10.12 -5.86
N SER A 142 -4.41 9.09 -6.49
CA SER A 142 -5.61 8.42 -5.98
C SER A 142 -5.35 7.73 -4.63
N LEU A 143 -4.18 7.11 -4.46
CA LEU A 143 -3.78 6.48 -3.21
C LEU A 143 -3.59 7.51 -2.12
N PHE A 144 -2.85 8.58 -2.40
CA PHE A 144 -2.62 9.67 -1.45
C PHE A 144 -3.95 10.23 -0.93
N ILE A 145 -4.83 10.70 -1.83
CA ILE A 145 -6.06 11.36 -1.42
C ILE A 145 -7.02 10.40 -0.70
N ALA A 146 -7.07 9.14 -1.12
CA ALA A 146 -7.91 8.12 -0.48
C ALA A 146 -7.38 7.73 0.90
N VAL A 147 -6.08 7.46 1.03
CA VAL A 147 -5.45 7.11 2.31
C VAL A 147 -5.61 8.27 3.30
N ALA A 148 -5.28 9.50 2.89
CA ALA A 148 -5.43 10.68 3.73
C ALA A 148 -6.90 10.88 4.15
N SER A 149 -7.85 10.77 3.21
CA SER A 149 -9.28 10.94 3.50
C SER A 149 -9.83 9.87 4.43
N ILE A 150 -9.40 8.61 4.26
CA ILE A 150 -9.82 7.52 5.13
C ILE A 150 -9.27 7.76 6.55
N LEU A 151 -7.98 8.03 6.70
CA LEU A 151 -7.35 8.28 8.00
C LEU A 151 -7.91 9.52 8.70
N GLN A 152 -8.24 10.57 7.93
CA GLN A 152 -8.85 11.78 8.48
C GLN A 152 -10.21 11.53 9.13
N ASN A 153 -10.94 10.49 8.70
CA ASN A 153 -12.33 10.30 9.10
C ASN A 153 -12.59 9.01 9.89
N PHE A 154 -11.76 7.97 9.73
CA PHE A 154 -12.07 6.64 10.26
C PHE A 154 -10.95 6.05 11.11
N ASP A 155 -11.37 5.30 12.12
CA ASP A 155 -10.57 4.30 12.82
C ASP A 155 -10.89 2.92 12.25
N MET A 156 -9.83 2.19 11.90
CA MET A 156 -9.87 0.80 11.44
C MET A 156 -9.27 -0.11 12.50
N SER A 157 -10.02 -1.14 12.88
CA SER A 157 -9.57 -2.15 13.84
C SER A 157 -9.98 -3.55 13.43
N GLY A 158 -9.46 -4.55 14.15
CA GLY A 158 -9.89 -5.94 13.99
C GLY A 158 -11.40 -6.13 14.19
N PRO A 159 -11.95 -7.27 13.77
CA PRO A 159 -13.34 -7.61 13.99
C PRO A 159 -13.60 -7.68 15.50
N ALA A 160 -14.76 -7.18 15.91
CA ALA A 160 -15.22 -7.26 17.29
C ALA A 160 -16.66 -7.79 17.32
N ASP A 161 -17.05 -8.41 18.42
CA ASP A 161 -18.44 -8.82 18.63
C ASP A 161 -19.36 -7.62 18.95
N GLN A 162 -20.65 -7.89 19.15
CA GLN A 162 -21.64 -6.87 19.52
C GLN A 162 -21.35 -6.17 20.88
N HIS A 163 -20.49 -6.75 21.71
CA HIS A 163 -20.07 -6.22 23.00
C HIS A 163 -18.72 -5.50 22.94
N GLY A 164 -18.06 -5.48 21.76
CA GLY A 164 -16.76 -4.86 21.55
C GLY A 164 -15.57 -5.74 21.90
N ASN A 165 -15.77 -7.04 22.14
CA ASN A 165 -14.66 -7.96 22.40
C ASN A 165 -13.95 -8.31 21.08
N PRO A 166 -12.60 -8.34 21.04
CA PRO A 166 -11.86 -8.74 19.84
C PRO A 166 -12.21 -10.17 19.40
N LEU A 167 -12.47 -10.33 18.10
CA LEU A 167 -12.61 -11.63 17.44
C LEU A 167 -11.30 -11.99 16.74
N PRO A 168 -11.04 -13.29 16.46
CA PRO A 168 -9.89 -13.69 15.66
C PRO A 168 -9.86 -12.94 14.32
N PHE A 169 -8.71 -12.34 14.04
CA PHE A 169 -8.48 -11.64 12.78
C PHE A 169 -7.81 -12.58 11.78
N GLU A 170 -8.54 -12.96 10.75
CA GLU A 170 -8.11 -13.93 9.75
C GLU A 170 -7.98 -13.28 8.38
N TYR A 171 -6.78 -13.35 7.82
CA TYR A 171 -6.47 -12.88 6.48
C TYR A 171 -5.47 -13.82 5.80
N ASP A 172 -5.46 -13.79 4.47
CA ASP A 172 -4.51 -14.49 3.61
C ASP A 172 -4.34 -13.70 2.30
N TRP A 173 -3.44 -14.15 1.42
CA TRP A 173 -3.16 -13.54 0.13
C TRP A 173 -3.58 -14.45 -1.02
N THR A 174 -4.09 -13.87 -2.11
CA THR A 174 -4.30 -14.61 -3.34
C THR A 174 -2.98 -15.06 -3.96
N SER A 175 -2.95 -16.27 -4.51
CA SER A 175 -1.85 -16.80 -5.34
C SER A 175 -2.00 -16.50 -6.84
N GLY A 176 -2.95 -15.63 -7.20
CA GLY A 176 -3.26 -15.27 -8.57
C GLY A 176 -2.32 -14.22 -9.17
N PHE A 177 -2.59 -13.80 -10.41
CA PHE A 177 -1.83 -12.76 -11.11
C PHE A 177 -1.80 -11.45 -10.33
N PHE A 178 -2.94 -11.04 -9.76
CA PHE A 178 -3.01 -9.95 -8.80
C PHE A 178 -2.93 -10.52 -7.39
N SER A 179 -2.08 -9.92 -6.57
CA SER A 179 -2.08 -10.17 -5.13
C SER A 179 -3.06 -9.24 -4.43
N SER A 180 -4.04 -9.83 -3.75
CA SER A 180 -5.08 -9.15 -2.98
C SER A 180 -5.35 -9.91 -1.69
N VAL A 181 -5.69 -9.18 -0.63
CA VAL A 181 -6.03 -9.75 0.67
C VAL A 181 -7.43 -10.39 0.65
N ILE A 182 -7.52 -11.58 1.22
CA ILE A 182 -8.74 -12.40 1.34
C ILE A 182 -8.87 -12.95 2.76
N ASN A 183 -10.03 -13.51 3.13
CA ASN A 183 -10.19 -14.25 4.37
C ASN A 183 -9.64 -15.68 4.22
N HIS A 184 -8.83 -16.13 5.18
CA HIS A 184 -8.11 -17.41 5.15
C HIS A 184 -9.02 -18.65 5.03
N TYR A 185 -10.15 -18.67 5.75
CA TYR A 185 -11.03 -19.86 5.77
C TYR A 185 -12.21 -19.77 4.81
N LYS A 186 -12.49 -18.59 4.24
CA LYS A 186 -13.67 -18.35 3.40
C LYS A 186 -13.28 -17.69 2.08
N HIS A 187 -12.41 -18.31 1.30
CA HIS A 187 -12.12 -17.83 -0.05
C HIS A 187 -13.37 -17.86 -0.94
N PRO A 188 -13.66 -16.82 -1.75
CA PRO A 188 -12.92 -15.56 -1.96
C PRO A 188 -13.50 -14.35 -1.19
N THR A 189 -14.07 -14.56 0.00
CA THR A 189 -14.59 -13.44 0.81
C THR A 189 -13.46 -12.59 1.38
N LYS A 190 -13.70 -11.28 1.49
CA LYS A 190 -12.74 -10.33 2.05
C LYS A 190 -12.56 -10.55 3.56
N PHE A 191 -11.42 -10.12 4.09
CA PHE A 191 -11.20 -10.06 5.54
C PHE A 191 -12.24 -9.15 6.21
N LYS A 192 -12.51 -9.40 7.48
CA LYS A 192 -13.45 -8.58 8.27
C LYS A 192 -12.68 -7.57 9.12
N CYS A 193 -13.05 -6.31 9.03
CA CYS A 193 -12.57 -5.26 9.93
C CYS A 193 -13.74 -4.41 10.42
N THR A 194 -13.48 -3.69 11.50
CA THR A 194 -14.39 -2.67 12.04
C THR A 194 -13.90 -1.31 11.57
N ILE A 195 -14.78 -0.55 10.90
CA ILE A 195 -14.50 0.82 10.45
C ILE A 195 -15.51 1.74 11.14
N ARG A 196 -15.03 2.75 11.87
CA ARG A 196 -15.88 3.69 12.62
C ARG A 196 -15.38 5.12 12.41
N PRO A 197 -16.26 6.14 12.41
CA PRO A 197 -15.81 7.52 12.48
C PRO A 197 -14.92 7.72 13.71
N ARG A 198 -13.74 8.32 13.53
CA ARG A 198 -12.76 8.51 14.62
C ARG A 198 -13.14 9.60 15.62
N SER A 199 -14.06 10.49 15.24
CA SER A 199 -14.58 11.55 16.09
C SER A 199 -16.01 11.93 15.72
N LYS A 200 -16.70 12.68 16.59
CA LYS A 200 -18.02 13.25 16.28
C LYS A 200 -17.96 14.14 15.04
N GLN A 201 -16.94 14.98 14.95
CA GLN A 201 -16.72 15.87 13.81
C GLN A 201 -16.49 15.10 12.50
N ALA A 202 -15.75 14.00 12.55
CA ALA A 202 -15.61 13.11 11.39
C ALA A 202 -16.97 12.51 10.99
N GLY A 203 -17.77 12.06 11.97
CA GLY A 203 -19.14 11.58 11.73
C GLY A 203 -20.04 12.63 11.08
N GLU A 204 -20.01 13.87 11.59
CA GLU A 204 -20.76 14.99 11.01
C GLU A 204 -20.31 15.31 9.59
N ARG A 205 -18.99 15.31 9.33
CA ARG A 205 -18.43 15.54 7.99
C ARG A 205 -18.86 14.48 6.99
N ILE A 206 -18.88 13.22 7.39
CA ILE A 206 -19.32 12.10 6.54
C ILE A 206 -20.81 12.24 6.18
N LEU A 207 -21.65 12.68 7.12
CA LEU A 207 -23.10 12.82 6.91
C LEU A 207 -23.48 14.10 6.15
N ALA A 208 -22.60 15.09 6.10
CA ALA A 208 -22.85 16.39 5.46
C ALA A 208 -22.51 16.42 3.95
N GLY A 209 -21.81 15.40 3.42
CA GLY A 209 -21.49 15.24 1.99
C GLY A 209 -22.50 14.36 1.27
#